data_AF-A0A960BGC4-F1
#
_entry.id   AF-A0A960BGC4-F1
#
_cell.length_a   1.000
_cell.length_b   1.000
_cell.length_c   1.000
_cell.angle_alpha   90.00
_cell.angle_beta   90.00
_cell.angle_gamma   90.00
#
_symmetry.space_group_name_H-M   'P 1'
#
loop_
_entity.id
_entity.type
_entity.pdbx_description
1 polymer ?
#
loop_
_entity_poly.entity_id
_entity_poly.type
_entity_poly.pdbx_seq_one_letter_code
_entity_poly.pdbx_strand_id
1 'polypeptide(L)'
;MRTPLSEGHPPLTLASALTPVRAIGRFVLDVRPWILGLLAVLLAVVRNGIHFDIGSVDFAAGARQLPEPENWFSSSWGPLLVGRVLGLDADVDTWNTGFLIFTLAALVAAAVVILARPTPRHRVALIVLACSPLPTVLLYGIGRYDLFLITGSALVALGRRWWVVVIGALIATSANPEQSIVAAVCLLLVASAPRFRAKRRDAVIFGGIAVVNWIGVTLWFAHYEVDGSRALLFPVWIAKSLQGFVEAFPLSLYSWFGALWLVVLFVVGSLTGRSRWFVIAGLFALPGLFTITTLDGTRVFVCVVTAAALFVVHEQLHTIKHGEVASLLPSPVRSGPDPGNLGAFAGAITIAMIMMPAIYYYGFNGFIGVPWDIVRVPLDEATRSWEEWVQPIVDRFNEARR
;
A
#
# COMPACT_ATOMS: atom_id res chain seq x y z
N MET A 1 49.14 25.59 34.82
CA MET A 1 48.04 26.50 34.44
C MET A 1 46.99 25.68 33.69
N ARG A 2 45.88 25.32 34.35
CA ARG A 2 44.69 24.77 33.70
C ARG A 2 43.61 25.83 33.78
N THR A 3 43.13 26.27 32.64
CA THR A 3 42.04 27.24 32.49
C THR A 3 40.74 26.68 33.10
N PRO A 4 39.93 27.50 33.78
CA PRO A 4 38.66 27.07 34.34
C PRO A 4 37.67 26.80 33.20
N LEU A 5 37.06 25.61 33.24
CA LEU A 5 35.89 25.28 32.42
C LEU A 5 34.77 26.26 32.78
N SER A 6 34.22 26.95 31.78
CA SER A 6 33.19 27.97 31.95
C SER A 6 32.00 27.43 32.73
N GLU A 7 31.79 27.96 33.93
CA GLU A 7 30.54 27.88 34.66
C GLU A 7 29.48 28.68 33.91
N GLY A 8 28.40 28.05 33.46
CA GLY A 8 27.29 28.84 32.92
C GLY A 8 26.14 28.07 32.28
N HIS A 9 26.36 26.86 31.78
CA HIS A 9 25.28 26.06 31.19
C HIS A 9 25.18 24.71 31.87
N PRO A 10 24.05 24.39 32.53
CA PRO A 10 23.82 23.03 33.00
C PRO A 10 23.97 22.09 31.80
N PRO A 11 24.68 20.96 31.92
CA PRO A 11 24.87 20.05 30.81
C PRO A 11 23.50 19.69 30.25
N LEU A 12 23.33 19.83 28.93
CA LEU A 12 22.16 19.33 28.20
C LEU A 12 21.99 17.86 28.54
N THR A 13 21.15 17.58 29.52
CA THR A 13 20.88 16.21 29.94
C THR A 13 20.06 15.55 28.84
N LEU A 14 20.30 14.26 28.58
CA LEU A 14 19.48 13.47 27.66
C LEU A 14 17.97 13.62 27.93
N ALA A 15 17.60 13.82 29.19
CA ALA A 15 16.23 14.11 29.61
C ALA A 15 15.68 15.44 29.05
N SER A 16 16.47 16.52 29.08
CA SER A 16 16.08 17.79 28.48
C SER A 16 15.96 17.70 26.95
N ALA A 17 16.87 16.98 26.28
CA ALA A 17 16.84 16.77 24.83
C ALA A 17 15.60 15.98 24.36
N LEU A 18 15.07 15.06 25.19
CA LEU A 18 13.87 14.27 24.87
C LEU A 18 12.55 14.98 25.24
N THR A 19 12.59 16.16 25.85
CA THR A 19 11.38 16.86 26.30
C THR A 19 10.43 17.22 25.13
N PRO A 20 10.90 17.76 23.99
CA PRO A 20 10.05 18.01 22.83
C PRO A 20 9.45 16.73 22.25
N VAL A 21 10.25 15.66 22.19
CA VAL A 21 9.82 14.35 21.70
C VAL A 21 8.70 13.79 22.58
N ARG A 22 8.89 13.83 23.91
CA ARG A 22 7.86 13.42 24.88
C ARG A 22 6.58 14.25 24.77
N ALA A 23 6.69 15.55 24.53
CA ALA A 23 5.54 16.43 24.35
C ALA A 23 4.72 16.02 23.12
N ILE A 24 5.37 15.72 21.99
CA ILE A 24 4.69 15.25 20.77
C ILE A 24 4.00 13.92 21.02
N GLY A 25 4.66 12.96 21.67
CA GLY A 25 4.02 11.67 21.94
C GLY A 25 2.88 11.78 22.94
N ARG A 26 3.00 12.59 24.00
CA ARG A 26 1.89 12.88 24.90
C ARG A 26 0.72 13.51 24.14
N PHE A 27 0.99 14.49 23.26
CA PHE A 27 -0.05 15.06 22.41
C PHE A 27 -0.77 13.99 21.59
N VAL A 28 -0.05 13.10 20.89
CA VAL A 28 -0.67 12.02 20.10
C VAL A 28 -1.51 11.08 20.97
N LEU A 29 -1.05 10.79 22.18
CA LEU A 29 -1.72 9.88 23.12
C LEU A 29 -2.94 10.51 23.79
N ASP A 30 -2.90 11.80 24.11
CA ASP A 30 -3.88 12.49 24.94
C ASP A 30 -4.91 13.30 24.12
N VAL A 31 -4.59 13.66 22.88
CA VAL A 31 -5.49 14.44 22.02
C VAL A 31 -6.82 13.69 21.79
N ARG A 32 -7.93 14.42 21.61
CA ARG A 32 -9.23 13.80 21.30
C ARG A 32 -9.10 12.95 20.03
N PRO A 33 -9.62 11.71 20.01
CA PRO A 33 -9.43 10.79 18.89
C PRO A 33 -9.83 11.39 17.54
N TRP A 34 -10.98 12.05 17.44
CA TRP A 34 -11.43 12.64 16.18
C TRP A 34 -10.49 13.75 15.64
N ILE A 35 -9.83 14.50 16.52
CA ILE A 35 -8.81 15.50 16.12
C ILE A 35 -7.61 14.77 15.53
N LEU A 36 -7.15 13.68 16.18
CA LEU A 36 -6.05 12.87 15.65
C LEU A 36 -6.41 12.26 14.29
N GLY A 37 -7.64 11.79 14.13
CA GLY A 37 -8.18 11.29 12.86
C GLY A 37 -8.12 12.34 11.76
N LEU A 38 -8.62 13.55 12.04
CA LEU A 38 -8.56 14.67 11.11
C LEU A 38 -7.10 15.03 10.75
N LEU A 39 -6.22 15.15 11.75
CA LEU A 39 -4.81 15.46 11.53
C LEU A 39 -4.10 14.38 10.70
N ALA A 40 -4.43 13.11 10.90
CA ALA A 40 -3.88 12.00 10.12
C ALA A 40 -4.32 12.05 8.65
N VAL A 41 -5.60 12.35 8.38
CA VAL A 41 -6.11 12.52 7.01
C VAL A 41 -5.50 13.75 6.35
N LEU A 42 -5.43 14.89 7.05
CA LEU A 42 -4.79 16.11 6.54
C LEU A 42 -3.31 15.87 6.24
N LEU A 43 -2.59 15.18 7.14
CA LEU A 43 -1.21 14.80 6.93
C LEU A 43 -1.07 13.93 5.68
N ALA A 44 -1.93 12.93 5.50
CA ALA A 44 -1.93 12.09 4.32
C ALA A 44 -2.15 12.89 3.02
N VAL A 45 -3.10 13.83 3.02
CA VAL A 45 -3.37 14.68 1.84
C VAL A 45 -2.22 15.63 1.55
N VAL A 46 -1.75 16.39 2.55
CA VAL A 46 -0.68 17.39 2.39
C VAL A 46 0.63 16.72 1.96
N ARG A 47 0.93 15.55 2.52
CA ARG A 47 2.17 14.83 2.24
C ARG A 47 2.21 14.24 0.84
N ASN A 48 1.09 13.70 0.37
CA ASN A 48 1.05 12.94 -0.88
C ASN A 48 0.57 13.77 -2.07
N GLY A 49 -0.08 14.92 -1.83
CA GLY A 49 -0.78 15.66 -2.87
C GLY A 49 -2.03 14.94 -3.34
N ILE A 50 -2.67 15.50 -4.36
CA ILE A 50 -3.83 14.94 -5.04
C ILE A 50 -3.46 14.90 -6.52
N HIS A 51 -3.46 13.71 -7.12
CA HIS A 51 -3.21 13.52 -8.54
C HIS A 51 -4.34 12.71 -9.16
N PHE A 52 -4.82 13.21 -10.29
CA PHE A 52 -5.81 12.53 -11.11
C PHE A 52 -5.11 11.61 -12.10
N ASP A 53 -5.67 10.42 -12.29
CA ASP A 53 -5.08 9.43 -13.17
C ASP A 53 -5.21 9.85 -14.64
N ILE A 54 -4.15 9.65 -15.42
CA ILE A 54 -4.15 9.92 -16.86
C ILE A 54 -5.20 9.04 -17.58
N GLY A 55 -5.45 7.83 -17.09
CA GLY A 55 -6.46 6.92 -17.64
C GLY A 55 -7.90 7.23 -17.24
N SER A 56 -8.17 8.30 -16.48
CA SER A 56 -9.54 8.64 -16.04
C SER A 56 -10.49 8.88 -17.21
N VAL A 57 -9.96 9.37 -18.34
CA VAL A 57 -10.71 9.50 -19.60
C VAL A 57 -11.21 8.14 -20.08
N ASP A 58 -10.34 7.13 -20.09
CA ASP A 58 -10.66 5.77 -20.53
C ASP A 58 -11.64 5.09 -19.56
N PHE A 59 -11.52 5.33 -18.25
CA PHE A 59 -12.49 4.80 -17.28
C PHE A 59 -13.87 5.44 -17.44
N ALA A 60 -13.95 6.76 -17.60
CA ALA A 60 -15.24 7.44 -17.82
C ALA A 60 -15.88 7.06 -19.16
N ALA A 61 -15.08 6.82 -20.20
CA ALA A 61 -15.56 6.28 -21.49
C ALA A 61 -16.06 4.83 -21.34
N GLY A 62 -15.25 3.95 -20.73
CA GLY A 62 -15.61 2.56 -20.51
C GLY A 62 -16.86 2.38 -19.64
N ALA A 63 -17.10 3.28 -18.66
CA ALA A 63 -18.31 3.27 -17.85
C ALA A 63 -19.57 3.55 -18.69
N ARG A 64 -19.49 4.47 -19.66
CA ARG A 64 -20.60 4.81 -20.57
C ARG A 64 -20.97 3.65 -21.50
N GLN A 65 -20.00 2.82 -21.86
CA GLN A 65 -20.16 1.71 -22.81
C GLN A 65 -20.67 0.41 -22.17
N LEU A 66 -20.73 0.34 -20.83
CA LEU A 66 -21.30 -0.84 -20.16
C LEU A 66 -22.73 -1.14 -20.67
N PRO A 67 -23.05 -2.41 -21.01
CA PRO A 67 -22.33 -3.64 -20.65
C PRO A 67 -21.29 -4.14 -21.65
N GLU A 68 -20.98 -3.40 -22.71
CA GLU A 68 -19.97 -3.79 -23.70
C GLU A 68 -18.59 -3.35 -23.20
N PRO A 69 -17.59 -4.26 -23.14
CA PRO A 69 -16.23 -3.87 -22.77
C PRO A 69 -15.59 -3.14 -23.94
N GLU A 70 -14.97 -1.98 -23.67
CA GLU A 70 -14.30 -1.18 -24.70
C GLU A 70 -12.85 -1.65 -24.91
N ASN A 71 -12.18 -2.00 -23.82
CA ASN A 71 -10.76 -2.30 -23.81
C ASN A 71 -10.35 -2.99 -22.49
N TRP A 72 -9.06 -3.22 -22.30
CA TRP A 72 -8.54 -3.87 -21.10
C TRP A 72 -8.82 -3.13 -19.79
N PHE A 73 -9.16 -1.83 -19.79
CA PHE A 73 -9.64 -1.12 -18.59
C PHE A 73 -11.00 -1.64 -18.12
N SER A 74 -11.83 -2.20 -19.01
CA SER A 74 -13.12 -2.80 -18.67
C SER A 74 -13.00 -4.00 -17.73
N SER A 75 -11.81 -4.60 -17.60
CA SER A 75 -11.54 -5.65 -16.59
C SER A 75 -11.75 -5.16 -15.15
N SER A 76 -11.68 -3.84 -14.95
CA SER A 76 -12.00 -3.12 -13.72
C SER A 76 -13.48 -2.74 -13.65
N TRP A 77 -14.37 -3.70 -13.87
CA TRP A 77 -15.80 -3.46 -14.03
C TRP A 77 -16.49 -2.84 -12.80
N GLY A 78 -15.97 -3.05 -11.58
CA GLY A 78 -16.57 -2.55 -10.34
C GLY A 78 -16.63 -1.03 -10.28
N PRO A 79 -15.49 -0.33 -10.36
CA PRO A 79 -15.45 1.13 -10.49
C PRO A 79 -16.30 1.67 -11.64
N LEU A 80 -16.27 1.00 -12.82
CA LEU A 80 -17.07 1.40 -13.98
C LEU A 80 -18.58 1.33 -13.70
N LEU A 81 -19.03 0.23 -13.10
CA LEU A 81 -20.42 0.03 -12.73
C LEU A 81 -20.87 1.07 -11.71
N VAL A 82 -20.05 1.36 -10.70
CA VAL A 82 -20.37 2.40 -9.70
C VAL A 82 -20.42 3.78 -10.34
N GLY A 83 -19.47 4.11 -11.21
CA GLY A 83 -19.49 5.37 -11.94
C GLY A 83 -20.75 5.51 -12.80
N ARG A 84 -21.12 4.45 -13.53
CA ARG A 84 -22.32 4.43 -14.38
C ARG A 84 -23.63 4.56 -13.59
N VAL A 85 -23.77 3.80 -12.48
CA VAL A 85 -24.98 3.83 -11.65
C VAL A 85 -25.18 5.16 -10.95
N LEU A 86 -24.08 5.83 -10.59
CA LEU A 86 -24.11 7.14 -9.91
C LEU A 86 -24.06 8.34 -10.87
N GLY A 87 -23.98 8.10 -12.19
CA GLY A 87 -23.87 9.17 -13.19
C GLY A 87 -22.55 9.94 -13.15
N LEU A 88 -21.48 9.33 -12.63
CA LEU A 88 -20.14 9.92 -12.61
C LEU A 88 -19.44 9.87 -13.98
N ASP A 89 -20.02 9.13 -14.92
CA ASP A 89 -19.52 8.93 -16.28
C ASP A 89 -19.93 10.04 -17.26
N ALA A 90 -20.61 11.09 -16.78
CA ALA A 90 -21.03 12.24 -17.59
C ALA A 90 -19.85 12.93 -18.29
N ASP A 91 -18.76 13.14 -17.55
CA ASP A 91 -17.51 13.74 -18.01
C ASP A 91 -16.37 13.37 -17.05
N VAL A 92 -15.14 13.71 -17.45
CA VAL A 92 -13.91 13.34 -16.72
C VAL A 92 -13.78 14.09 -15.39
N ASP A 93 -14.26 15.34 -15.30
CA ASP A 93 -14.18 16.13 -14.08
C ASP A 93 -15.17 15.62 -13.03
N THR A 94 -16.38 15.26 -13.46
CA THR A 94 -17.38 14.59 -12.61
C THR A 94 -16.86 13.24 -12.11
N TRP A 95 -16.24 12.45 -12.98
CA TRP A 95 -15.59 11.19 -12.60
C TRP A 95 -14.52 11.39 -11.52
N ASN A 96 -13.57 12.28 -11.79
CA ASN A 96 -12.46 12.59 -10.90
C ASN A 96 -12.93 13.13 -9.55
N THR A 97 -13.92 14.02 -9.56
CA THR A 97 -14.49 14.61 -8.34
C THR A 97 -15.20 13.54 -7.49
N GLY A 98 -16.00 12.67 -8.12
CA GLY A 98 -16.67 11.58 -7.42
C GLY A 98 -15.69 10.61 -6.76
N PHE A 99 -14.66 10.19 -7.49
CA PHE A 99 -13.64 9.29 -6.94
C PHE A 99 -12.73 9.97 -5.91
N LEU A 100 -12.46 11.28 -6.02
CA LEU A 100 -11.78 12.03 -4.95
C LEU A 100 -12.60 12.00 -3.67
N ILE A 101 -13.91 12.25 -3.75
CA ILE A 101 -14.81 12.20 -2.60
C ILE A 101 -14.80 10.81 -1.98
N PHE A 102 -14.87 9.73 -2.79
CA PHE A 102 -14.81 8.37 -2.27
C PHE A 102 -13.46 8.03 -1.63
N THR A 103 -12.35 8.48 -2.21
CA THR A 103 -11.02 8.31 -1.62
C THR A 103 -10.92 9.01 -0.25
N LEU A 104 -11.35 10.27 -0.16
CA LEU A 104 -11.35 11.00 1.11
C LEU A 104 -12.29 10.34 2.14
N ALA A 105 -13.48 9.90 1.72
CA ALA A 105 -14.41 9.17 2.57
C ALA A 105 -13.81 7.85 3.09
N ALA A 106 -13.08 7.10 2.25
CA ALA A 106 -12.40 5.88 2.65
C ALA A 106 -11.28 6.15 3.68
N LEU A 107 -10.49 7.21 3.51
CA LEU A 107 -9.46 7.62 4.47
C LEU A 107 -10.07 8.04 5.81
N VAL A 108 -11.16 8.82 5.79
CA VAL A 108 -11.90 9.21 7.00
C VAL A 108 -12.52 7.98 7.68
N ALA A 109 -13.15 7.09 6.92
CA ALA A 109 -13.73 5.86 7.45
C ALA A 109 -12.66 4.98 8.11
N ALA A 110 -11.49 4.84 7.48
CA ALA A 110 -10.35 4.11 8.06
C ALA A 110 -9.93 4.73 9.40
N ALA A 111 -9.78 6.06 9.46
CA ALA A 111 -9.44 6.77 10.71
C ALA A 111 -10.50 6.55 11.80
N VAL A 112 -11.79 6.66 11.45
CA VAL A 112 -12.91 6.41 12.37
C VAL A 112 -12.90 4.98 12.89
N VAL A 113 -12.73 3.99 12.02
CA VAL A 113 -12.71 2.56 12.40
C VAL A 113 -11.54 2.25 13.33
N ILE A 114 -10.33 2.76 13.03
CA ILE A 114 -9.15 2.57 13.87
C ILE A 114 -9.34 3.23 15.25
N LEU A 115 -9.95 4.42 15.26
CA LEU A 115 -10.12 5.21 16.48
C LEU A 115 -11.44 4.96 17.23
N ALA A 116 -12.31 4.07 16.75
CA ALA A 116 -13.52 3.64 17.45
C ALA A 116 -13.20 3.00 18.82
N ARG A 117 -11.98 2.48 18.99
CA ARG A 117 -11.44 1.96 20.25
C ARG A 117 -10.06 2.55 20.50
N PRO A 118 -9.96 3.83 20.88
CA PRO A 118 -8.72 4.59 20.85
C PRO A 118 -7.79 4.14 21.97
N THR A 119 -6.88 3.21 21.67
CA THR A 119 -5.76 2.87 22.56
C THR A 119 -4.47 3.53 22.03
N PRO A 120 -3.42 3.67 22.86
CA PRO A 120 -2.11 4.16 22.41
C PRO A 120 -1.61 3.49 21.12
N ARG A 121 -1.84 2.18 21.00
CA ARG A 121 -1.44 1.40 19.82
C ARG A 121 -2.22 1.77 18.57
N HIS A 122 -3.54 1.96 18.68
CA HIS A 122 -4.37 2.38 17.54
C HIS A 122 -3.99 3.79 17.07
N ARG A 123 -3.66 4.68 18.00
CA ARG A 123 -3.19 6.05 17.69
C ARG A 123 -1.87 6.03 16.93
N VAL A 124 -0.89 5.24 17.39
CA VAL A 124 0.39 5.07 16.67
C VAL A 124 0.17 4.39 15.32
N ALA A 125 -0.67 3.35 15.25
CA ALA A 125 -0.99 2.67 14.00
C ALA A 125 -1.63 3.61 12.97
N LEU A 126 -2.51 4.51 13.41
CA LEU A 126 -3.10 5.53 12.54
C LEU A 126 -2.03 6.44 11.93
N ILE A 127 -1.09 6.93 12.74
CA ILE A 127 0.01 7.78 12.23
C ILE A 127 0.90 7.00 11.25
N VAL A 128 1.23 5.75 11.57
CA VAL A 128 2.03 4.90 10.68
C VAL A 128 1.30 4.66 9.35
N LEU A 129 -0.01 4.40 9.38
CA LEU A 129 -0.81 4.21 8.17
C LEU A 129 -0.96 5.51 7.36
N ALA A 130 -1.13 6.66 8.02
CA ALA A 130 -1.18 7.96 7.37
C ALA A 130 0.14 8.33 6.66
N CYS A 131 1.27 7.86 7.20
CA CYS A 131 2.60 8.04 6.62
C CYS A 131 3.03 6.87 5.71
N SER A 132 2.18 5.87 5.52
CA SER A 132 2.49 4.72 4.66
C SER A 132 2.28 5.04 3.18
N PRO A 133 2.69 4.16 2.26
CA PRO A 133 2.36 4.27 0.84
C PRO A 133 0.88 4.08 0.50
N LEU A 134 0.03 3.63 1.44
CA LEU A 134 -1.39 3.40 1.18
C LEU A 134 -2.13 4.69 0.77
N PRO A 135 -2.06 5.80 1.55
CA PRO A 135 -2.65 7.06 1.10
C PRO A 135 -1.97 7.61 -0.14
N THR A 136 -0.66 7.38 -0.32
CA THR A 136 0.05 7.79 -1.54
C THR A 136 -0.60 7.19 -2.77
N VAL A 137 -0.84 5.88 -2.79
CA VAL A 137 -1.49 5.20 -3.93
C VAL A 137 -2.93 5.67 -4.13
N LEU A 138 -3.70 5.81 -3.04
CA LEU A 138 -5.08 6.26 -3.13
C LEU A 138 -5.22 7.69 -3.65
N LEU A 139 -4.26 8.56 -3.34
CA LEU A 139 -4.28 9.98 -3.72
C LEU A 139 -3.56 10.27 -5.04
N TYR A 140 -2.67 9.38 -5.50
CA TYR A 140 -1.92 9.57 -6.75
C TYR A 140 -2.66 9.05 -8.00
N GLY A 141 -3.61 8.13 -7.83
CA GLY A 141 -4.37 7.49 -8.92
C GLY A 141 -5.87 7.74 -8.83
N ILE A 142 -6.31 8.98 -8.54
CA ILE A 142 -7.75 9.25 -8.43
C ILE A 142 -8.43 9.01 -9.77
N GLY A 143 -9.60 8.35 -9.72
CA GLY A 143 -10.34 7.92 -10.91
C GLY A 143 -9.97 6.51 -11.37
N ARG A 144 -9.00 5.85 -10.73
CA ARG A 144 -8.59 4.47 -11.01
C ARG A 144 -9.22 3.48 -10.03
N TYR A 145 -9.06 2.19 -10.33
CA TYR A 145 -9.58 1.06 -9.56
C TYR A 145 -8.86 0.81 -8.21
N ASP A 146 -7.74 1.46 -7.93
CA ASP A 146 -6.92 1.17 -6.72
C ASP A 146 -7.72 1.36 -5.42
N LEU A 147 -8.64 2.34 -5.38
CA LEU A 147 -9.55 2.57 -4.26
C LEU A 147 -10.36 1.31 -3.90
N PHE A 148 -10.93 0.65 -4.90
CA PHE A 148 -11.75 -0.54 -4.69
C PHE A 148 -10.88 -1.72 -4.28
N LEU A 149 -9.72 -1.90 -4.93
CA LEU A 149 -8.79 -2.97 -4.61
C LEU A 149 -8.27 -2.88 -3.16
N ILE A 150 -7.82 -1.70 -2.75
CA ILE A 150 -7.27 -1.47 -1.39
C ILE A 150 -8.38 -1.56 -0.34
N THR A 151 -9.55 -0.96 -0.59
CA THR A 151 -10.67 -0.99 0.37
C THR A 151 -11.22 -2.41 0.52
N GLY A 152 -11.43 -3.13 -0.58
CA GLY A 152 -11.86 -4.52 -0.56
C GLY A 152 -10.84 -5.44 0.14
N SER A 153 -9.56 -5.24 -0.14
CA SER A 153 -8.45 -5.96 0.53
C SER A 153 -8.40 -5.68 2.04
N ALA A 154 -8.66 -4.44 2.46
CA ALA A 154 -8.76 -4.08 3.87
C ALA A 154 -9.95 -4.78 4.55
N LEU A 155 -11.11 -4.87 3.88
CA LEU A 155 -12.26 -5.62 4.39
C LEU A 155 -11.99 -7.12 4.53
N VAL A 156 -11.26 -7.73 3.59
CA VAL A 156 -10.81 -9.13 3.69
C VAL A 156 -9.86 -9.32 4.88
N ALA A 157 -8.87 -8.44 5.01
CA ALA A 157 -7.85 -8.52 6.05
C ALA A 157 -8.43 -8.33 7.46
N LEU A 158 -9.30 -7.33 7.64
CA LEU A 158 -9.80 -6.90 8.95
C LEU A 158 -11.18 -7.48 9.28
N GLY A 159 -11.88 -8.02 8.28
CA GLY A 159 -13.20 -8.63 8.44
C GLY A 159 -13.15 -9.83 9.39
N ARG A 160 -14.08 -9.85 10.37
CA ARG A 160 -14.23 -10.96 11.33
C ARG A 160 -15.32 -11.95 10.95
N ARG A 161 -16.23 -11.55 10.06
CA ARG A 161 -17.36 -12.35 9.60
C ARG A 161 -17.12 -12.74 8.15
N TRP A 162 -17.40 -13.99 7.80
CA TRP A 162 -17.15 -14.52 6.45
C TRP A 162 -17.85 -13.71 5.36
N TRP A 163 -19.04 -13.16 5.62
CA TRP A 163 -19.76 -12.34 4.64
C TRP A 163 -19.06 -11.00 4.38
N VAL A 164 -18.36 -10.42 5.37
CA VAL A 164 -17.54 -9.21 5.17
C VAL A 164 -16.36 -9.53 4.26
N VAL A 165 -15.76 -10.71 4.43
CA VAL A 165 -14.67 -11.20 3.59
C VAL A 165 -15.16 -11.41 2.15
N VAL A 166 -16.36 -11.97 1.96
CA VAL A 166 -16.95 -12.14 0.62
C VAL A 166 -17.20 -10.78 -0.03
N ILE A 167 -17.81 -9.83 0.68
CA ILE A 167 -18.04 -8.46 0.15
C ILE A 167 -16.71 -7.79 -0.19
N GLY A 168 -15.73 -7.85 0.71
CA GLY A 168 -14.41 -7.28 0.47
C GLY A 168 -13.70 -7.89 -0.73
N ALA A 169 -13.78 -9.22 -0.88
CA ALA A 169 -13.24 -9.94 -2.01
C ALA A 169 -13.92 -9.51 -3.32
N LEU A 170 -15.25 -9.41 -3.37
CA LEU A 170 -15.98 -8.95 -4.55
C LEU A 170 -15.60 -7.51 -4.94
N ILE A 171 -15.51 -6.60 -3.96
CA ILE A 171 -15.09 -5.21 -4.23
C ILE A 171 -13.66 -5.20 -4.78
N ALA A 172 -12.73 -5.92 -4.15
CA ALA A 172 -11.34 -5.96 -4.59
C ALA A 172 -11.18 -6.56 -5.99
N THR A 173 -11.82 -7.70 -6.25
CA THR A 173 -11.67 -8.42 -7.52
C THR A 173 -12.35 -7.69 -8.66
N SER A 174 -13.48 -7.00 -8.42
CA SER A 174 -14.13 -6.13 -9.41
C SER A 174 -13.25 -4.97 -9.86
N ALA A 175 -12.25 -4.61 -9.06
CA ALA A 175 -11.30 -3.54 -9.34
C ALA A 175 -10.18 -4.02 -10.26
N ASN A 176 -9.54 -5.14 -9.92
CA ASN A 176 -8.49 -5.75 -10.72
C ASN A 176 -8.39 -7.24 -10.33
N PRO A 177 -8.92 -8.16 -11.16
CA PRO A 177 -8.92 -9.57 -10.81
C PRO A 177 -7.51 -10.16 -10.73
N GLU A 178 -6.60 -9.76 -11.62
CA GLU A 178 -5.22 -10.28 -11.65
C GLU A 178 -4.44 -9.91 -10.39
N GLN A 179 -4.44 -8.62 -10.01
CA GLN A 179 -3.78 -8.17 -8.77
C GLN A 179 -4.47 -8.75 -7.54
N SER A 180 -5.78 -8.99 -7.58
CA SER A 180 -6.49 -9.64 -6.47
C SER A 180 -6.09 -11.10 -6.27
N ILE A 181 -5.80 -11.84 -7.35
CA ILE A 181 -5.22 -13.20 -7.26
C ILE A 181 -3.88 -13.13 -6.52
N VAL A 182 -3.00 -12.21 -6.92
CA VAL A 182 -1.70 -12.03 -6.26
C VAL A 182 -1.88 -11.64 -4.80
N ALA A 183 -2.81 -10.72 -4.50
CA ALA A 183 -3.12 -10.32 -3.13
C ALA A 183 -3.62 -11.48 -2.26
N ALA A 184 -4.46 -12.35 -2.81
CA ALA A 184 -4.92 -13.55 -2.13
C ALA A 184 -3.77 -14.54 -1.87
N VAL A 185 -2.84 -14.70 -2.83
CA VAL A 185 -1.64 -15.55 -2.64
C VAL A 185 -0.72 -14.95 -1.59
N CYS A 186 -0.48 -13.63 -1.59
CA CYS A 186 0.29 -12.94 -0.55
C CYS A 186 -0.32 -13.19 0.84
N LEU A 187 -1.65 -13.05 0.97
CA LEU A 187 -2.35 -13.32 2.23
C LEU A 187 -2.29 -14.80 2.61
N LEU A 188 -2.40 -15.73 1.66
CA LEU A 188 -2.31 -17.17 1.89
C LEU A 188 -0.91 -17.59 2.35
N LEU A 189 0.14 -17.00 1.77
CA LEU A 189 1.53 -17.20 2.19
C LEU A 189 1.70 -16.76 3.64
N VAL A 190 1.28 -15.54 4.00
CA VAL A 190 1.30 -15.08 5.40
C VAL A 190 0.49 -16.01 6.32
N ALA A 191 -0.72 -16.39 5.91
CA ALA A 191 -1.61 -17.29 6.67
C ALA A 191 -1.10 -18.75 6.72
N SER A 192 -0.04 -19.09 5.99
CA SER A 192 0.62 -20.39 6.09
C SER A 192 1.56 -20.48 7.28
N ALA A 193 2.00 -19.34 7.83
CA ALA A 193 2.68 -19.33 9.11
C ALA A 193 1.72 -19.77 10.24
N PRO A 194 2.10 -20.71 11.14
CA PRO A 194 1.26 -21.20 12.23
C PRO A 194 0.60 -20.10 13.08
N ARG A 195 1.31 -18.99 13.33
CA ARG A 195 0.81 -17.82 14.07
C ARG A 195 -0.41 -17.17 13.39
N PHE A 196 -0.50 -17.26 12.06
CA PHE A 196 -1.44 -16.53 11.21
C PHE A 196 -2.50 -17.43 10.56
N ARG A 197 -2.54 -18.71 10.95
CA ARG A 197 -3.41 -19.74 10.34
C ARG A 197 -4.91 -19.40 10.37
N ALA A 198 -5.33 -18.54 11.30
CA ALA A 198 -6.72 -18.12 11.43
C ALA A 198 -7.26 -17.46 10.14
N LYS A 199 -6.39 -16.81 9.35
CA LYS A 199 -6.78 -16.16 8.08
C LYS A 199 -6.70 -17.03 6.84
N ARG A 200 -6.34 -18.31 6.96
CA ARG A 200 -6.23 -19.21 5.80
C ARG A 200 -7.56 -19.35 5.07
N ARG A 201 -8.67 -19.49 5.79
CA ARG A 201 -10.01 -19.57 5.20
C ARG A 201 -10.32 -18.32 4.38
N ASP A 202 -10.02 -17.15 4.90
CA ASP A 202 -10.34 -15.88 4.26
C ASP A 202 -9.49 -15.67 3.00
N ALA A 203 -8.22 -16.07 3.03
CA ALA A 203 -7.34 -16.07 1.86
C ALA A 203 -7.86 -16.99 0.74
N VAL A 204 -8.38 -18.18 1.09
CA VAL A 204 -8.98 -19.12 0.13
C VAL A 204 -10.27 -18.57 -0.46
N ILE A 205 -11.13 -17.96 0.34
CA ILE A 205 -12.36 -17.30 -0.15
C ILE A 205 -11.98 -16.17 -1.12
N PHE A 206 -11.04 -15.31 -0.73
CA PHE A 206 -10.59 -14.20 -1.58
C PHE A 206 -10.00 -14.70 -2.91
N GLY A 207 -9.11 -15.70 -2.85
CA GLY A 207 -8.52 -16.30 -4.05
C GLY A 207 -9.56 -16.98 -4.95
N GLY A 208 -10.51 -17.72 -4.37
CA GLY A 208 -11.60 -18.35 -5.12
C GLY A 208 -12.46 -17.33 -5.87
N ILE A 209 -12.87 -16.25 -5.21
CA ILE A 209 -13.65 -15.16 -5.83
C ILE A 209 -12.80 -14.46 -6.91
N ALA A 210 -11.51 -14.24 -6.67
CA ALA A 210 -10.61 -13.61 -7.63
C ALA A 210 -10.47 -14.42 -8.91
N VAL A 211 -10.28 -15.74 -8.79
CA VAL A 211 -10.18 -16.65 -9.95
C VAL A 211 -11.51 -16.73 -10.70
N VAL A 212 -12.64 -16.86 -10.00
CA VAL A 212 -13.97 -16.89 -10.66
C VAL A 212 -14.24 -15.58 -11.39
N ASN A 213 -13.94 -14.43 -10.77
CA ASN A 213 -14.11 -13.13 -11.43
C ASN A 213 -13.18 -12.99 -12.64
N TRP A 214 -11.91 -13.42 -12.53
CA TRP A 214 -10.97 -13.39 -13.64
C TRP A 214 -11.44 -14.22 -14.85
N ILE A 215 -11.95 -15.43 -14.60
CA ILE A 215 -12.54 -16.28 -15.64
C ILE A 215 -13.77 -15.59 -16.25
N GLY A 216 -14.65 -15.02 -15.41
CA GLY A 216 -15.83 -14.29 -15.87
C GLY A 216 -15.49 -13.11 -16.79
N VAL A 217 -14.51 -12.29 -16.40
CA VAL A 217 -14.02 -11.17 -17.23
C VAL A 217 -13.40 -11.68 -18.54
N THR A 218 -12.64 -12.77 -18.48
CA THR A 218 -12.02 -13.37 -19.68
C THR A 218 -13.08 -13.86 -20.67
N LEU A 219 -14.12 -14.53 -20.19
CA LEU A 219 -15.25 -14.98 -21.01
C LEU A 219 -16.06 -13.81 -21.55
N TRP A 220 -16.25 -12.76 -20.75
CA TRP A 220 -16.93 -11.53 -21.17
C TRP A 220 -16.16 -10.84 -22.30
N PHE A 221 -14.84 -10.72 -22.20
CA PHE A 221 -14.02 -10.14 -23.27
C PHE A 221 -14.05 -10.99 -24.54
N ALA A 222 -13.95 -12.31 -24.39
CA ALA A 222 -14.04 -13.23 -25.53
C ALA A 222 -15.40 -13.15 -26.24
N HIS A 223 -16.49 -12.93 -25.50
CA HIS A 223 -17.82 -12.78 -26.08
C HIS A 223 -17.97 -11.52 -26.95
N TYR A 224 -17.31 -10.43 -26.57
CA TYR A 224 -17.32 -9.16 -27.30
C TYR A 224 -16.11 -8.98 -28.22
N GLU A 225 -15.33 -10.04 -28.46
CA GLU A 225 -14.13 -10.01 -29.32
C GLU A 225 -13.13 -8.92 -28.92
N VAL A 226 -13.08 -8.58 -27.63
CA VAL A 226 -12.11 -7.62 -27.10
C VAL A 226 -10.79 -8.34 -26.86
N ASP A 227 -9.74 -7.90 -27.54
CA ASP A 227 -8.41 -8.49 -27.46
C ASP A 227 -7.78 -8.31 -26.06
N GLY A 228 -8.03 -9.33 -25.24
CA GLY A 228 -7.18 -9.80 -24.15
C GLY A 228 -7.15 -9.01 -22.84
N SER A 229 -6.47 -9.61 -21.87
CA SER A 229 -6.27 -9.07 -20.52
C SER A 229 -5.03 -8.18 -20.44
N ARG A 230 -4.90 -7.42 -19.35
CA ARG A 230 -3.69 -6.64 -19.03
C ARG A 230 -2.39 -7.47 -19.07
N ALA A 231 -2.49 -8.80 -18.97
CA ALA A 231 -1.35 -9.70 -19.06
C ALA A 231 -0.66 -9.67 -20.43
N LEU A 232 -1.36 -9.31 -21.51
CA LEU A 232 -0.75 -9.18 -22.84
C LEU A 232 0.27 -8.04 -22.91
N LEU A 233 0.15 -7.05 -22.02
CA LEU A 233 1.09 -5.94 -21.94
C LEU A 233 2.37 -6.31 -21.18
N PHE A 234 2.41 -7.47 -20.52
CA PHE A 234 3.55 -7.87 -19.68
C PHE A 234 4.89 -7.92 -20.43
N PRO A 235 5.00 -8.53 -21.63
CA PRO A 235 6.25 -8.53 -22.38
C PRO A 235 6.72 -7.11 -22.73
N VAL A 236 5.81 -6.18 -23.02
CA VAL A 236 6.15 -4.79 -23.34
C VAL A 236 6.77 -4.08 -22.13
N TRP A 237 6.24 -4.34 -20.94
CA TRP A 237 6.58 -3.56 -19.76
C TRP A 237 7.70 -4.14 -18.91
N ILE A 238 8.02 -5.42 -19.02
CA ILE A 238 8.98 -6.06 -18.11
C ILE A 238 10.37 -5.41 -18.17
N ALA A 239 10.91 -5.14 -19.36
CA ALA A 239 12.22 -4.52 -19.53
C ALA A 239 12.25 -3.11 -18.93
N LYS A 240 11.24 -2.29 -19.25
CA LYS A 240 11.04 -0.95 -18.70
C LYS A 240 10.94 -0.92 -17.19
N SER A 241 10.19 -1.87 -16.62
CA SER A 241 9.96 -1.97 -15.18
C SER A 241 11.24 -2.38 -14.44
N LEU A 242 12.00 -3.33 -15.00
CA LEU A 242 13.30 -3.73 -14.50
C LEU A 242 14.29 -2.57 -14.55
N GLN A 243 14.34 -1.86 -15.68
CA GLN A 243 15.21 -0.71 -15.86
C GLN A 243 14.94 0.36 -14.81
N GLY A 244 13.70 0.83 -14.73
CA GLY A 244 13.33 1.86 -13.76
C GLY A 244 13.62 1.40 -12.33
N PHE A 245 13.43 0.12 -12.01
CA PHE A 245 13.63 -0.37 -10.65
C PHE A 245 15.10 -0.26 -10.23
N VAL A 246 16.01 -0.60 -11.14
CA VAL A 246 17.46 -0.49 -10.96
C VAL A 246 17.86 0.98 -10.88
N GLU A 247 17.37 1.84 -11.77
CA GLU A 247 17.69 3.27 -11.79
C GLU A 247 17.25 3.98 -10.51
N ALA A 248 16.07 3.63 -9.99
CA ALA A 248 15.52 4.21 -8.77
C ALA A 248 16.00 3.49 -7.49
N PHE A 249 16.87 2.47 -7.58
CA PHE A 249 17.38 1.79 -6.40
C PHE A 249 18.32 2.71 -5.60
N PRO A 250 18.19 2.82 -4.25
CA PRO A 250 17.34 2.03 -3.34
C PRO A 250 15.96 2.63 -3.02
N LEU A 251 15.61 3.79 -3.60
CA LEU A 251 14.33 4.46 -3.33
C LEU A 251 13.12 3.64 -3.77
N SER A 252 13.23 2.88 -4.86
CA SER A 252 12.21 1.94 -5.33
C SER A 252 11.84 0.93 -4.23
N LEU A 253 12.83 0.33 -3.57
CA LEU A 253 12.62 -0.58 -2.45
C LEU A 253 12.03 0.14 -1.22
N TYR A 254 12.50 1.34 -0.91
CA TYR A 254 11.92 2.14 0.17
C TYR A 254 10.42 2.41 -0.06
N SER A 255 10.03 2.73 -1.30
CA SER A 255 8.65 3.08 -1.68
C SER A 255 7.61 1.98 -1.39
N TRP A 256 8.03 0.71 -1.31
CA TRP A 256 7.14 -0.43 -1.07
C TRP A 256 6.36 -0.32 0.25
N PHE A 257 7.04 0.10 1.31
CA PHE A 257 6.44 0.24 2.63
C PHE A 257 6.63 1.62 3.25
N GLY A 258 7.57 2.43 2.78
CA GLY A 258 7.91 3.73 3.38
C GLY A 258 8.09 3.60 4.89
N ALA A 259 7.28 4.34 5.64
CA ALA A 259 7.15 4.25 7.10
C ALA A 259 6.89 2.83 7.65
N LEU A 260 6.12 2.00 6.94
CA LEU A 260 5.73 0.66 7.39
C LEU A 260 6.91 -0.32 7.45
N TRP A 261 8.06 0.00 6.83
CA TRP A 261 9.25 -0.86 6.90
C TRP A 261 9.63 -1.21 8.34
N LEU A 262 9.50 -0.26 9.27
CA LEU A 262 9.80 -0.51 10.69
C LEU A 262 8.91 -1.59 11.29
N VAL A 263 7.61 -1.56 10.97
CA VAL A 263 6.65 -2.55 11.46
C VAL A 263 6.92 -3.91 10.83
N VAL A 264 7.13 -3.95 9.50
CA VAL A 264 7.36 -5.21 8.80
C VAL A 264 8.66 -5.88 9.25
N LEU A 265 9.76 -5.12 9.37
CA LEU A 265 11.03 -5.64 9.87
C LEU A 265 10.91 -6.14 11.31
N PHE A 266 10.18 -5.41 12.17
CA PHE A 266 9.89 -5.87 13.52
C PHE A 266 9.14 -7.20 13.53
N VAL A 267 8.07 -7.33 12.73
CA VAL A 267 7.31 -8.59 12.65
C VAL A 267 8.21 -9.72 12.18
N VAL A 268 8.92 -9.54 11.08
CA VAL A 268 9.75 -10.58 10.47
C VAL A 268 10.89 -10.99 11.41
N GLY A 269 11.51 -10.02 12.09
CA GLY A 269 12.53 -10.26 13.11
C GLY A 269 11.99 -11.02 14.32
N SER A 270 10.74 -10.76 14.73
CA SER A 270 10.10 -11.44 15.86
C SER A 270 9.72 -12.91 15.57
N LEU A 271 9.66 -13.30 14.30
CA LEU A 271 9.32 -14.67 13.90
C LEU A 271 10.57 -15.53 13.81
N THR A 272 10.47 -16.79 14.19
CA THR A 272 11.54 -17.78 14.09
C THR A 272 11.15 -18.96 13.19
N GLY A 273 12.15 -19.69 12.68
CA GLY A 273 11.96 -20.90 11.89
C GLY A 273 11.25 -20.67 10.53
N ARG A 274 10.50 -21.68 10.07
CA ARG A 274 9.83 -21.69 8.75
C ARG A 274 8.77 -20.60 8.60
N SER A 275 8.13 -20.19 9.70
CA SER A 275 7.12 -19.12 9.72
C SER A 275 7.64 -17.81 9.13
N ARG A 276 8.92 -17.50 9.38
CA ARG A 276 9.57 -16.28 8.89
C ARG A 276 9.58 -16.23 7.36
N TRP A 277 9.89 -17.36 6.72
CA TRP A 277 9.99 -17.44 5.25
C TRP A 277 8.65 -17.27 4.56
N PHE A 278 7.57 -17.83 5.11
CA PHE A 278 6.22 -17.62 4.59
C PHE A 278 5.80 -16.15 4.64
N VAL A 279 6.15 -15.45 5.72
CA VAL A 279 5.84 -14.03 5.89
C VAL A 279 6.71 -13.16 4.99
N ILE A 280 8.01 -13.48 4.86
CA ILE A 280 8.89 -12.80 3.89
C ILE A 280 8.38 -13.00 2.47
N ALA A 281 7.94 -14.22 2.11
CA ALA A 281 7.43 -14.50 0.78
C ALA A 281 6.16 -13.70 0.48
N GLY A 282 5.20 -13.66 1.42
CA GLY A 282 3.93 -12.95 1.24
C GLY A 282 4.01 -11.43 1.37
N LEU A 283 4.97 -10.89 2.12
CA LEU A 283 5.12 -9.44 2.30
C LEU A 283 6.20 -8.80 1.42
N PHE A 284 7.19 -9.55 0.94
CA PHE A 284 8.30 -9.00 0.15
C PHE A 284 8.52 -9.70 -1.17
N ALA A 285 8.77 -11.01 -1.15
CA ALA A 285 9.31 -11.68 -2.33
C ALA A 285 8.29 -11.69 -3.49
N LEU A 286 7.06 -12.13 -3.21
CA LEU A 286 6.01 -12.17 -4.22
C LEU A 286 5.54 -10.77 -4.67
N PRO A 287 5.15 -9.85 -3.77
CA PRO A 287 4.71 -8.52 -4.18
C PRO A 287 5.85 -7.70 -4.82
N GLY A 288 7.08 -7.87 -4.33
CA GLY A 288 8.28 -7.26 -4.91
C GLY A 288 8.57 -7.78 -6.31
N LEU A 289 8.47 -9.10 -6.55
CA LEU A 289 8.61 -9.68 -7.89
C LEU A 289 7.59 -9.07 -8.86
N PHE A 290 6.32 -9.03 -8.49
CA PHE A 290 5.27 -8.42 -9.32
C PHE A 290 5.52 -6.93 -9.56
N THR A 291 6.02 -6.22 -8.56
CA THR A 291 6.33 -4.79 -8.67
C THR A 291 7.50 -4.51 -9.60
N ILE A 292 8.52 -5.36 -9.57
CA ILE A 292 9.72 -5.22 -10.42
C ILE A 292 9.39 -5.57 -11.87
N THR A 293 8.44 -6.48 -12.10
CA THR A 293 8.08 -6.95 -13.44
C THR A 293 6.87 -6.23 -14.05
N THR A 294 6.26 -5.29 -13.33
CA THR A 294 5.12 -4.50 -13.81
C THR A 294 5.38 -3.00 -13.69
N LEU A 295 4.77 -2.22 -14.58
CA LEU A 295 5.12 -0.82 -14.79
C LEU A 295 4.80 0.09 -13.60
N ASP A 296 3.86 -0.27 -12.75
CA ASP A 296 3.26 0.68 -11.82
C ASP A 296 3.92 0.69 -10.43
N GLY A 297 5.10 0.07 -10.27
CA GLY A 297 5.99 0.28 -9.14
C GLY A 297 5.29 0.18 -7.77
N THR A 298 5.36 1.28 -7.00
CA THR A 298 4.74 1.37 -5.66
C THR A 298 3.25 1.00 -5.68
N ARG A 299 2.52 1.36 -6.74
CA ARG A 299 1.09 1.12 -6.88
C ARG A 299 0.77 -0.37 -6.84
N VAL A 300 1.40 -1.14 -7.71
CA VAL A 300 1.20 -2.60 -7.77
C VAL A 300 1.58 -3.22 -6.43
N PHE A 301 2.74 -2.85 -5.88
CA PHE A 301 3.20 -3.36 -4.59
C PHE A 301 2.14 -3.23 -3.51
N VAL A 302 1.65 -2.00 -3.31
CA VAL A 302 0.66 -1.67 -2.28
C VAL A 302 -0.63 -2.43 -2.54
N CYS A 303 -1.14 -2.40 -3.77
CA CYS A 303 -2.37 -3.08 -4.15
C CYS A 303 -2.33 -4.58 -3.84
N VAL A 304 -1.23 -5.27 -4.14
CA VAL A 304 -1.12 -6.71 -3.89
C VAL A 304 -0.75 -7.05 -2.44
N VAL A 305 -0.05 -6.18 -1.71
CA VAL A 305 0.38 -6.48 -0.34
C VAL A 305 -0.65 -6.07 0.71
N THR A 306 -1.58 -5.17 0.38
CA THR A 306 -2.50 -4.52 1.34
C THR A 306 -3.17 -5.53 2.28
N ALA A 307 -3.78 -6.58 1.75
CA ALA A 307 -4.50 -7.56 2.57
C ALA A 307 -3.57 -8.25 3.59
N ALA A 308 -2.39 -8.68 3.13
CA ALA A 308 -1.40 -9.36 3.95
C ALA A 308 -0.79 -8.42 4.99
N ALA A 309 -0.38 -7.21 4.59
CA ALA A 309 0.23 -6.22 5.45
C ALA A 309 -0.72 -5.73 6.54
N LEU A 310 -1.96 -5.36 6.17
CA LEU A 310 -2.96 -4.91 7.15
C LEU A 310 -3.32 -6.01 8.15
N PHE A 311 -3.45 -7.25 7.70
CA PHE A 311 -3.69 -8.37 8.61
C PHE A 311 -2.54 -8.57 9.60
N VAL A 312 -1.29 -8.54 9.13
CA VAL A 312 -0.11 -8.65 10.00
C VAL A 312 -0.06 -7.52 11.01
N VAL A 313 -0.26 -6.27 10.57
CA VAL A 313 -0.33 -5.10 11.46
C VAL A 313 -1.44 -5.28 12.50
N HIS A 314 -2.64 -5.67 12.05
CA HIS A 314 -3.79 -5.90 12.93
C HIS A 314 -3.51 -6.95 14.00
N GLU A 315 -2.95 -8.10 13.61
CA GLU A 315 -2.58 -9.17 14.54
C GLU A 315 -1.56 -8.69 15.55
N GLN A 316 -0.50 -7.98 15.14
CA GLN A 316 0.48 -7.47 16.12
C GLN A 316 -0.14 -6.50 17.13
N LEU A 317 -1.07 -5.64 16.69
CA LEU A 317 -1.76 -4.72 17.60
C LEU A 317 -2.61 -5.48 18.63
N HIS A 318 -3.16 -6.64 18.26
CA HIS A 318 -4.02 -7.49 19.11
C HIS A 318 -3.26 -8.54 19.96
N THR A 319 -2.22 -9.19 19.44
CA THR A 319 -1.56 -10.32 20.13
C THR A 319 -0.72 -9.87 21.32
N ILE A 320 -0.19 -8.64 21.34
CA ILE A 320 0.65 -8.16 22.45
C ILE A 320 -0.25 -7.95 23.69
N LYS A 321 -0.57 -9.02 24.42
CA LYS A 321 -1.10 -8.92 25.79
C LYS A 321 -0.03 -8.23 26.64
N HIS A 322 -0.45 -7.40 27.59
CA HIS A 322 0.41 -6.50 28.39
C HIS A 322 1.57 -7.16 29.18
N GLY A 323 1.80 -8.47 29.09
CA GLY A 323 2.88 -9.20 29.77
C GLY A 323 4.01 -9.75 28.90
N GLU A 324 3.82 -10.03 27.60
CA GLU A 324 4.83 -10.75 26.80
C GLU A 324 6.06 -9.90 26.43
N VAL A 325 5.87 -8.60 26.21
CA VAL A 325 7.00 -7.68 26.00
C VAL A 325 7.80 -7.49 27.29
N ALA A 326 7.13 -7.52 28.44
CA ALA A 326 7.80 -7.44 29.74
C ALA A 326 8.67 -8.68 30.04
N SER A 327 8.32 -9.85 29.47
CA SER A 327 9.13 -11.07 29.57
C SER A 327 10.24 -11.19 28.52
N LEU A 328 10.12 -10.50 27.38
CA LEU A 328 11.11 -10.52 26.30
C LEU A 328 12.18 -9.43 26.45
N LEU A 329 11.89 -8.39 27.23
CA LEU A 329 12.89 -7.40 27.61
C LEU A 329 13.67 -7.93 28.83
N PRO A 330 15.01 -7.83 28.84
CA PRO A 330 15.80 -8.19 30.01
C PRO A 330 15.25 -7.47 31.24
N SER A 331 15.12 -8.21 32.35
CA SER A 331 14.49 -7.81 33.61
C SER A 331 14.62 -6.30 33.85
N PRO A 332 13.51 -5.55 33.90
CA PRO A 332 13.56 -4.10 33.93
C PRO A 332 14.35 -3.66 35.15
N VAL A 333 15.28 -2.73 34.93
CA VAL A 333 15.58 -1.69 35.92
C VAL A 333 14.23 -1.26 36.49
N ARG A 334 14.03 -1.48 37.80
CA ARG A 334 12.77 -1.54 38.57
C ARG A 334 11.76 -0.38 38.44
N SER A 335 11.92 0.57 37.54
CA SER A 335 10.82 1.46 37.16
C SER A 335 9.92 0.72 36.18
N GLY A 336 8.62 0.61 36.48
CA GLY A 336 7.63 0.21 35.48
C GLY A 336 7.72 1.10 34.22
N PRO A 337 6.96 0.84 33.14
CA PRO A 337 6.92 1.74 32.01
C PRO A 337 6.50 3.12 32.49
N ASP A 338 7.48 3.97 32.75
CA ASP A 338 7.25 5.35 33.11
C ASP A 338 6.36 5.91 32.00
N PRO A 339 5.18 6.49 32.29
CA PRO A 339 4.36 7.13 31.27
C PRO A 339 5.17 8.15 30.44
N GLY A 340 6.28 8.67 30.98
CA GLY A 340 7.28 9.43 30.22
C GLY A 340 7.97 8.67 29.07
N ASN A 341 8.17 7.36 29.18
CA ASN A 341 8.79 6.52 28.15
C ASN A 341 7.82 6.16 27.01
N LEU A 342 6.54 5.96 27.30
CA LEU A 342 5.52 5.78 26.26
C LEU A 342 5.33 7.05 25.43
N GLY A 343 5.31 8.22 26.09
CA GLY A 343 5.32 9.52 25.41
C GLY A 343 6.57 9.73 24.56
N ALA A 344 7.77 9.40 25.07
CA ALA A 344 9.00 9.51 24.28
C ALA A 344 8.96 8.61 23.02
N PHE A 345 8.50 7.37 23.16
CA PHE A 345 8.41 6.42 22.07
C PHE A 345 7.40 6.84 21.00
N ALA A 346 6.18 7.20 21.40
CA ALA A 346 5.15 7.69 20.48
C ALA A 346 5.61 8.96 19.76
N GLY A 347 6.30 9.85 20.46
CA GLY A 347 6.87 11.07 19.89
C GLY A 347 7.97 10.80 18.88
N ALA A 348 8.92 9.92 19.20
CA ALA A 348 10.01 9.56 18.31
C ALA A 348 9.48 8.91 17.02
N ILE A 349 8.52 8.00 17.13
CA ILE A 349 7.84 7.42 15.97
C ILE A 349 7.16 8.54 15.17
N THR A 350 6.35 9.38 15.81
CA THR A 350 5.60 10.42 15.11
C THR A 350 6.53 11.35 14.31
N ILE A 351 7.62 11.82 14.93
CA ILE A 351 8.62 12.66 14.27
C ILE A 351 9.29 11.91 13.12
N ALA A 352 9.77 10.68 13.35
CA ALA A 352 10.42 9.89 12.31
C ALA A 352 9.49 9.64 11.12
N MET A 353 8.22 9.33 11.39
CA MET A 353 7.23 9.08 10.35
C MET A 353 6.93 10.35 9.56
N ILE A 354 6.74 11.51 10.21
CA ILE A 354 6.45 12.79 9.53
C ILE A 354 7.64 13.27 8.70
N MET A 355 8.86 13.10 9.20
CA MET A 355 10.09 13.55 8.51
C MET A 355 10.52 12.61 7.38
N MET A 356 10.05 11.36 7.38
CA MET A 356 10.28 10.45 6.27
C MET A 356 9.57 10.95 5.01
N PRO A 357 10.19 10.89 3.82
CA PRO A 357 9.53 11.29 2.58
C PRO A 357 8.40 10.30 2.21
N ALA A 358 7.29 10.79 1.64
CA ALA A 358 6.43 9.93 0.83
C ALA A 358 7.08 9.81 -0.55
N ILE A 359 7.42 8.58 -0.93
CA ILE A 359 8.01 8.33 -2.25
C ILE A 359 7.02 7.47 -3.01
N TYR A 360 6.45 8.05 -4.04
CA TYR A 360 5.71 7.33 -5.06
C TYR A 360 6.66 7.05 -6.22
N TYR A 361 6.98 5.78 -6.43
CA TYR A 361 7.85 5.35 -7.52
C TYR A 361 7.00 4.79 -8.66
N TYR A 362 7.07 5.44 -9.81
CA TYR A 362 6.47 4.99 -11.06
C TYR A 362 7.54 4.26 -11.88
N GLY A 363 7.27 3.02 -12.27
CA GLY A 363 8.27 2.13 -12.85
C GLY A 363 8.91 2.60 -14.16
N PHE A 364 8.29 3.53 -14.87
CA PHE A 364 8.73 4.00 -16.18
C PHE A 364 9.12 5.48 -16.25
N ASN A 365 8.78 6.29 -15.24
CA ASN A 365 9.02 7.76 -15.26
C ASN A 365 10.02 8.24 -14.21
N GLY A 366 10.67 7.32 -13.49
CA GLY A 366 11.57 7.63 -12.40
C GLY A 366 12.98 8.01 -12.85
N PHE A 367 13.15 9.09 -13.62
CA PHE A 367 14.48 9.70 -13.74
C PHE A 367 14.81 10.40 -12.42
N ILE A 368 15.27 9.63 -11.46
CA ILE A 368 15.96 10.15 -10.28
C ILE A 368 17.43 10.13 -10.70
N GLY A 369 18.09 11.29 -10.76
CA GLY A 369 19.50 11.39 -11.15
C GLY A 369 20.41 10.68 -10.14
N VAL A 370 20.48 9.36 -10.22
CA VAL A 370 21.34 8.48 -9.40
C VAL A 370 22.61 8.21 -10.21
N PRO A 371 23.82 8.18 -9.61
CA PRO A 371 25.09 8.14 -10.33
C PRO A 371 25.46 6.76 -10.94
N TRP A 372 24.47 6.00 -11.43
CA TRP A 372 24.65 4.66 -11.99
C TRP A 372 24.93 4.66 -13.50
N ASP A 373 25.65 5.66 -14.02
CA ASP A 373 25.96 5.75 -15.47
C ASP A 373 26.65 4.48 -16.01
N ILE A 374 27.39 3.77 -15.15
CA ILE A 374 28.06 2.48 -15.46
C ILE A 374 27.05 1.37 -15.80
N VAL A 375 25.90 1.34 -15.14
CA VAL A 375 24.85 0.32 -15.38
C VAL A 375 23.87 0.80 -16.44
N ARG A 376 23.69 2.12 -16.55
CA ARG A 376 22.69 2.75 -17.40
C ARG A 376 22.89 2.48 -18.88
N VAL A 377 24.09 2.69 -19.41
CA VAL A 377 24.33 2.51 -20.86
C VAL A 377 24.03 1.07 -21.31
N PRO A 378 24.53 0.01 -20.64
CA PRO A 378 24.15 -1.36 -20.96
C PRO A 378 22.64 -1.64 -20.84
N LEU A 379 21.96 -1.00 -19.88
CA LEU A 379 20.54 -1.19 -19.61
C LEU A 379 19.67 -0.51 -20.66
N ASP A 380 20.03 0.71 -21.07
CA ASP A 380 19.39 1.44 -22.17
C ASP A 380 19.50 0.67 -23.49
N GLU A 381 20.68 0.08 -23.77
CA GLU A 381 20.88 -0.77 -24.95
C GLU A 381 20.03 -2.04 -24.90
N ALA A 382 19.99 -2.72 -23.75
CA ALA A 382 19.17 -3.91 -23.55
C ALA A 382 17.67 -3.62 -23.67
N THR A 383 17.19 -2.53 -23.06
CA THR A 383 15.79 -2.10 -23.15
C THR A 383 15.42 -1.73 -24.58
N ARG A 384 16.27 -0.98 -25.30
CA ARG A 384 16.02 -0.64 -26.70
C ARG A 384 15.96 -1.88 -27.59
N SER A 385 16.91 -2.80 -27.43
CA SER A 385 16.91 -4.07 -28.16
C SER A 385 15.63 -4.89 -27.90
N TRP A 386 15.16 -4.90 -26.65
CA TRP A 386 13.90 -5.52 -26.28
C TRP A 386 12.68 -4.81 -26.89
N GLU A 387 12.62 -3.48 -26.84
CA GLU A 387 11.54 -2.69 -27.46
C GLU A 387 11.45 -2.96 -28.96
N GLU A 388 12.58 -2.94 -29.68
CA GLU A 388 12.64 -3.27 -31.11
C GLU A 388 12.11 -4.68 -31.39
N TRP A 389 12.41 -5.65 -30.51
CA TRP A 389 11.91 -7.02 -30.64
C TRP A 389 10.40 -7.14 -30.35
N VAL A 390 9.87 -6.39 -29.39
CA VAL A 390 8.44 -6.43 -28.99
C VAL A 390 7.56 -5.56 -29.89
N GLN A 391 8.10 -4.52 -30.52
CA GLN A 391 7.33 -3.55 -31.30
C GLN A 391 6.40 -4.19 -32.35
N PRO A 392 6.81 -5.20 -33.13
CA PRO A 392 5.90 -5.86 -34.09
C PRO A 392 4.73 -6.62 -33.45
N ILE A 393 4.84 -6.99 -32.16
CA ILE A 393 3.74 -7.59 -31.40
C ILE A 393 2.75 -6.50 -30.99
N VAL A 394 3.28 -5.36 -30.52
CA VAL A 394 2.48 -4.18 -30.13
C VAL A 394 1.76 -3.59 -31.34
N ASP A 395 2.42 -3.49 -32.48
CA ASP A 395 1.83 -2.96 -33.71
C ASP A 395 0.66 -3.83 -34.17
N ARG A 396 0.82 -5.15 -34.19
CA ARG A 396 -0.28 -6.09 -34.49
C ARG A 396 -1.45 -5.95 -33.52
N PHE A 397 -1.16 -5.73 -32.24
CA PHE A 397 -2.19 -5.51 -31.23
C PHE A 397 -2.95 -4.18 -31.43
N ASN A 398 -2.24 -3.12 -31.84
CA ASN A 398 -2.85 -1.82 -32.11
C ASN A 398 -3.61 -1.80 -33.45
N GLU A 399 -3.16 -2.56 -34.44
CA GLU A 399 -3.81 -2.70 -35.74
C GLU A 399 -5.14 -3.46 -35.64
N ALA A 400 -5.22 -4.50 -34.80
CA ALA A 400 -6.48 -5.21 -34.53
C ALA A 400 -7.57 -4.33 -33.90
N ARG A 401 -7.19 -3.15 -33.40
CA ARG A 401 -8.06 -2.18 -32.72
C ARG A 401 -8.67 -1.13 -33.67
N ARG A 402 -8.20 -1.06 -34.93
CA ARG A 402 -8.68 -0.15 -35.97
C ARG A 402 -9.56 -0.89 -36.96
#